data_AF-Q4T585-F1
#
_entry.id   AF-Q4T585-F1
#
_cell.length_a   1.000
_cell.length_b   1.000
_cell.length_c   1.000
_cell.angle_alpha   90.00
_cell.angle_beta   90.00
_cell.angle_gamma   90.00
#
_symmetry.space_group_name_H-M   'P 1'
#
loop_
_entity.id
_entity.type
_entity.pdbx_description
1 polymer ?
#
loop_
_entity_poly.entity_id
_entity_poly.type
_entity_poly.pdbx_seq_one_letter_code
_entity_poly.pdbx_strand_id
1 'polypeptide(L)'
;ELPDEDEEDLCKVWDMAMDRDVAGLLQEFKATDILVGVISRSRCPRLTEICVGILGNIACFPDTCATLSQNENLGAVLLLLLGDADPPTLLETSRLLLTCLSQKDVCSLWLQRIRQQTSVRSNLCFIMNSSTNSLKVQMASKFTFTPSNFSQP
;
A
#
# COMPACT_ATOMS: atom_id res chain seq x y z
N GLU A 1 -19.30 -8.92 -9.13
CA GLU A 1 -18.26 -9.84 -8.61
C GLU A 1 -17.17 -9.97 -9.66
N LEU A 2 -15.97 -10.40 -9.27
CA LEU A 2 -14.86 -10.64 -10.20
C LEU A 2 -15.07 -12.01 -10.85
N PRO A 3 -15.00 -12.14 -12.19
CA PRO A 3 -15.08 -13.46 -12.84
C PRO A 3 -13.92 -14.36 -12.41
N ASP A 4 -14.18 -15.66 -12.24
CA ASP A 4 -13.19 -16.63 -11.75
C ASP A 4 -11.92 -16.67 -12.62
N GLU A 5 -12.07 -16.57 -13.94
CA GLU A 5 -10.94 -16.55 -14.89
C GLU A 5 -10.05 -15.31 -14.69
N ASP A 6 -10.67 -14.13 -14.56
CA ASP A 6 -9.95 -12.88 -14.30
C ASP A 6 -9.25 -12.91 -12.93
N GLU A 7 -9.92 -13.48 -11.91
CA GLU A 7 -9.34 -13.66 -10.58
C GLU A 7 -8.12 -14.58 -10.62
N GLU A 8 -8.23 -15.72 -11.30
CA GLU A 8 -7.15 -16.70 -11.40
C GLU A 8 -5.93 -16.09 -12.10
N ASP A 9 -6.14 -15.36 -13.19
CA ASP A 9 -5.05 -14.74 -13.95
C ASP A 9 -4.39 -13.59 -13.17
N LEU A 10 -5.16 -12.78 -12.46
CA LEU A 10 -4.60 -11.74 -11.59
C LEU A 10 -3.86 -12.32 -10.39
N CYS A 11 -4.31 -13.45 -9.83
CA CYS A 11 -3.60 -14.15 -8.76
C CYS A 11 -2.26 -14.74 -9.27
N LYS A 12 -2.20 -15.27 -10.50
CA LYS A 12 -0.92 -15.66 -11.11
C LYS A 12 0.03 -14.47 -11.21
N VAL A 13 -0.46 -13.30 -11.64
CA VAL A 13 0.35 -12.07 -11.70
C VAL A 13 0.84 -11.66 -10.31
N TRP A 14 -0.01 -11.76 -9.28
CA TRP A 14 0.38 -11.52 -7.89
C TRP A 14 1.55 -12.43 -7.49
N ASP A 15 1.41 -13.74 -7.67
CA ASP A 15 2.43 -14.73 -7.30
C ASP A 15 3.75 -14.47 -8.06
N MET A 16 3.67 -14.22 -9.37
CA MET A 16 4.85 -13.94 -10.19
C MET A 16 5.55 -12.64 -9.77
N ALA A 17 4.82 -11.61 -9.32
CA ALA A 17 5.39 -10.34 -8.88
C ALA A 17 6.27 -10.45 -7.62
N MET A 18 6.33 -11.62 -6.95
CA MET A 18 7.32 -11.90 -5.91
C MET A 18 8.74 -12.02 -6.46
N ASP A 19 8.90 -12.27 -7.75
CA ASP A 19 10.19 -12.30 -8.43
C ASP A 19 10.65 -10.90 -8.83
N ARG A 20 11.96 -10.63 -8.67
CA ARG A 20 12.54 -9.30 -8.93
C ARG A 20 12.43 -8.89 -10.39
N ASP A 21 12.69 -9.83 -11.31
CA ASP A 21 12.72 -9.54 -12.73
C ASP A 21 11.30 -9.33 -13.25
N VAL A 22 10.33 -10.10 -12.75
CA VAL A 22 8.91 -9.89 -13.05
C VAL A 22 8.43 -8.54 -12.49
N ALA A 23 8.78 -8.19 -11.25
CA ALA A 23 8.42 -6.89 -10.68
C ALA A 23 9.00 -5.71 -11.47
N GLY A 24 10.24 -5.85 -11.97
CA GLY A 24 10.86 -4.91 -12.89
C GLY A 24 10.08 -4.80 -14.20
N LEU A 25 9.74 -5.93 -14.82
CA LEU A 25 8.97 -6.00 -16.06
C LEU A 25 7.59 -5.33 -15.91
N LEU A 26 6.87 -5.61 -14.82
CA LEU A 26 5.57 -4.98 -14.54
C LEU A 26 5.70 -3.46 -14.45
N GLN A 27 6.77 -2.94 -13.87
CA GLN A 27 7.04 -1.49 -13.85
C GLN A 27 7.32 -0.93 -15.24
N GLU A 28 8.12 -1.62 -16.06
CA GLU A 28 8.38 -1.21 -17.45
C GLU A 28 7.10 -1.11 -18.28
N PHE A 29 6.14 -2.01 -18.05
CA PHE A 29 4.83 -1.99 -18.71
C PHE A 29 3.81 -1.04 -18.07
N LYS A 30 4.22 -0.17 -17.14
CA LYS A 30 3.34 0.78 -16.44
C LYS A 30 2.18 0.10 -15.68
N ALA A 31 2.41 -1.11 -15.17
CA ALA A 31 1.39 -1.83 -14.39
C ALA A 31 0.92 -1.00 -13.19
N THR A 32 1.81 -0.20 -12.57
CA THR A 32 1.43 0.70 -11.46
C THR A 32 0.31 1.65 -11.84
N ASP A 33 0.39 2.32 -13.00
CA ASP A 33 -0.63 3.28 -13.45
C ASP A 33 -1.97 2.58 -13.74
N ILE A 34 -1.90 1.40 -14.36
CA ILE A 34 -3.07 0.58 -14.68
C ILE A 34 -3.77 0.13 -13.40
N LEU A 35 -3.03 -0.48 -12.47
CA LEU A 35 -3.56 -1.01 -11.21
C LEU A 35 -4.12 0.11 -10.33
N VAL A 36 -3.45 1.25 -10.22
CA VAL A 36 -4.00 2.44 -9.51
C VAL A 36 -5.30 2.91 -10.17
N GLY A 37 -5.36 2.91 -11.49
CA GLY A 37 -6.56 3.24 -12.24
C GLY A 37 -7.71 2.25 -12.02
N VAL A 38 -7.42 0.96 -11.81
CA VAL A 38 -8.41 -0.07 -11.46
C VAL A 38 -8.89 0.13 -10.03
N ILE A 39 -7.96 0.23 -9.07
CA ILE A 39 -8.28 0.44 -7.64
C ILE A 39 -9.18 1.66 -7.44
N SER A 40 -8.89 2.77 -8.11
CA SER A 40 -9.65 4.02 -7.97
C SER A 40 -11.10 3.93 -8.47
N ARG A 41 -11.44 2.91 -9.26
CA ARG A 41 -12.75 2.74 -9.91
C ARG A 41 -13.47 1.46 -9.51
N SER A 42 -12.75 0.50 -8.96
CA SER A 42 -13.29 -0.80 -8.56
C SER A 42 -14.33 -0.65 -7.45
N ARG A 43 -15.41 -1.40 -7.58
CA ARG A 43 -16.39 -1.65 -6.50
C ARG A 43 -16.32 -3.10 -6.01
N CYS A 44 -15.34 -3.86 -6.48
CA CYS A 44 -15.14 -5.25 -6.12
C CYS A 44 -13.97 -5.32 -5.13
N PRO A 45 -14.22 -5.62 -3.84
CA PRO A 45 -13.16 -5.69 -2.83
C PRO A 45 -12.06 -6.66 -3.21
N ARG A 46 -12.42 -7.84 -3.74
CA ARG A 46 -11.45 -8.86 -4.17
C ARG A 46 -10.50 -8.37 -5.27
N LEU A 47 -11.02 -7.67 -6.28
CA LEU A 47 -10.19 -7.08 -7.34
C LEU A 47 -9.24 -6.01 -6.77
N THR A 48 -9.76 -5.18 -5.85
CA THR A 48 -8.97 -4.14 -5.18
C THR A 48 -7.84 -4.76 -4.35
N GLU A 49 -8.16 -5.77 -3.53
CA GLU A 49 -7.21 -6.55 -2.75
C GLU A 49 -6.08 -7.08 -3.63
N ILE A 50 -6.42 -7.76 -4.74
CA ILE A 50 -5.42 -8.34 -5.65
C ILE A 50 -4.53 -7.26 -6.27
N CYS A 51 -5.11 -6.16 -6.74
CA CYS A 51 -4.33 -5.06 -7.32
C CYS A 51 -3.36 -4.44 -6.30
N VAL A 52 -3.80 -4.23 -5.06
CA VAL A 52 -2.94 -3.70 -3.99
C VAL A 52 -1.86 -4.72 -3.61
N GLY A 53 -2.19 -6.02 -3.60
CA GLY A 53 -1.27 -7.12 -3.35
C GLY A 53 -0.12 -7.18 -4.35
N ILE A 54 -0.43 -7.07 -5.65
CA ILE A 54 0.55 -7.00 -6.73
C ILE A 54 1.49 -5.80 -6.51
N LEU A 55 0.94 -4.61 -6.25
CA LEU A 55 1.73 -3.40 -5.97
C LEU A 55 2.62 -3.58 -4.72
N GLY A 56 2.09 -4.24 -3.69
CA GLY A 56 2.83 -4.60 -2.48
C GLY A 56 4.05 -5.47 -2.77
N ASN A 57 3.92 -6.43 -3.69
CA ASN A 57 5.03 -7.29 -4.11
C ASN A 57 6.06 -6.51 -4.95
N ILE A 58 5.60 -5.68 -5.89
CA ILE A 58 6.49 -4.79 -6.66
C ILE A 58 7.30 -3.89 -5.73
N ALA A 59 6.68 -3.34 -4.67
CA ALA A 59 7.35 -2.45 -3.73
C ALA A 59 8.39 -3.15 -2.83
N CYS A 60 8.49 -4.47 -2.82
CA CYS A 60 9.50 -5.19 -2.01
C CYS A 60 10.93 -4.90 -2.44
N PHE A 61 11.15 -4.49 -3.69
CA PHE A 61 12.48 -4.18 -4.20
C PHE A 61 12.74 -2.65 -4.18
N PRO A 62 13.93 -2.18 -3.76
CA PRO A 62 14.19 -0.74 -3.60
C PRO A 62 13.95 0.10 -4.86
N ASP A 63 14.47 -0.32 -6.02
CA ASP A 63 14.37 0.44 -7.27
C ASP A 63 12.93 0.58 -7.77
N THR A 64 12.18 -0.52 -7.71
CA THR A 64 10.77 -0.56 -8.11
C THR A 64 9.90 0.19 -7.10
N CYS A 65 10.21 0.12 -5.80
CA CYS A 65 9.55 0.91 -4.76
C CYS A 65 9.78 2.40 -4.94
N ALA A 66 11.00 2.81 -5.27
CA ALA A 66 11.34 4.20 -5.56
C ALA A 66 10.49 4.74 -6.72
N THR A 67 10.42 3.97 -7.81
CA THR A 67 9.63 4.29 -9.00
C THR A 67 8.14 4.36 -8.69
N LEU A 68 7.60 3.34 -8.02
CA LEU A 68 6.21 3.24 -7.58
C LEU A 68 5.82 4.42 -6.69
N SER A 69 6.71 4.85 -5.80
CA SER A 69 6.47 5.95 -4.88
C SER A 69 6.34 7.31 -5.55
N GLN A 70 6.94 7.50 -6.75
CA GLN A 70 6.77 8.74 -7.52
C GLN A 70 5.35 8.92 -8.07
N ASN A 71 4.54 7.85 -8.10
CA ASN A 71 3.14 7.95 -8.48
C ASN A 71 2.34 8.66 -7.37
N GLU A 72 1.90 9.88 -7.63
CA GLU A 72 1.13 10.69 -6.67
C GLU A 72 -0.28 10.11 -6.43
N ASN A 73 -0.91 9.59 -7.49
CA ASN A 73 -2.23 8.99 -7.40
C ASN A 73 -2.23 7.76 -6.49
N LEU A 74 -1.17 6.95 -6.55
CA LEU A 74 -1.00 5.81 -5.64
C LEU A 74 -1.03 6.27 -4.18
N GLY A 75 -0.32 7.35 -3.85
CA GLY A 75 -0.30 7.91 -2.51
C GLY A 75 -1.70 8.25 -2.01
N ALA A 76 -2.47 8.99 -2.79
CA ALA A 76 -3.83 9.38 -2.44
C ALA A 76 -4.75 8.15 -2.29
N VAL A 77 -4.66 7.20 -3.22
CA VAL A 77 -5.50 6.01 -3.25
C VAL A 77 -5.24 5.09 -2.05
N LEU A 78 -3.99 4.78 -1.74
CA LEU A 78 -3.67 3.92 -0.59
C LEU A 78 -4.13 4.54 0.73
N LEU A 79 -3.98 5.86 0.86
CA LEU A 79 -4.43 6.58 2.04
C LEU A 79 -5.95 6.55 2.20
N LEU A 80 -6.70 6.59 1.11
CA LEU A 80 -8.16 6.40 1.13
C LEU A 80 -8.55 4.96 1.48
N LEU A 81 -7.84 3.96 0.93
CA LEU A 81 -8.10 2.54 1.20
C LEU A 81 -7.91 2.15 2.66
N LEU A 82 -7.13 2.88 3.45
CA LEU A 82 -7.05 2.65 4.90
C LEU A 82 -8.37 2.88 5.64
N GLY A 83 -9.36 3.52 5.00
CA GLY A 83 -10.72 3.64 5.52
C GLY A 83 -11.71 2.62 4.95
N ASP A 84 -11.26 1.67 4.14
CA ASP A 84 -12.12 0.62 3.59
C ASP A 84 -12.65 -0.31 4.70
N ALA A 85 -13.79 -0.95 4.47
CA ALA A 85 -14.39 -1.89 5.42
C ALA A 85 -13.90 -3.33 5.20
N ASP A 86 -13.34 -3.64 4.03
CA ASP A 86 -12.88 -4.96 3.65
C ASP A 86 -11.54 -5.31 4.31
N PRO A 87 -11.49 -6.31 5.22
CA PRO A 87 -10.27 -6.63 5.96
C PRO A 87 -9.08 -7.08 5.09
N PRO A 88 -9.25 -7.92 4.05
CA PRO A 88 -8.15 -8.27 3.13
C PRO A 88 -7.55 -7.06 2.42
N THR A 89 -8.38 -6.16 1.89
CA THR A 89 -7.91 -4.92 1.25
C THR A 89 -7.12 -4.03 2.22
N LEU A 90 -7.60 -3.89 3.46
CA LEU A 90 -6.88 -3.14 4.50
C LEU A 90 -5.53 -3.76 4.85
N LEU A 91 -5.45 -5.09 4.89
CA LEU A 91 -4.23 -5.82 5.18
C LEU A 91 -3.17 -5.55 4.11
N GLU A 92 -3.51 -5.71 2.83
CA GLU A 92 -2.59 -5.47 1.72
C GLU A 92 -2.18 -4.01 1.61
N THR A 93 -3.11 -3.08 1.82
CA THR A 93 -2.83 -1.64 1.85
C THR A 93 -1.83 -1.30 2.97
N SER A 94 -2.04 -1.87 4.15
CA SER A 94 -1.16 -1.70 5.30
C SER A 94 0.23 -2.28 5.04
N ARG A 95 0.29 -3.47 4.42
CA ARG A 95 1.55 -4.13 4.04
C ARG A 95 2.33 -3.28 3.06
N LEU A 96 1.71 -2.81 1.97
CA LEU A 96 2.36 -1.96 0.97
C LEU A 96 2.88 -0.66 1.59
N LEU A 97 2.08 0.04 2.40
CA LEU A 97 2.53 1.25 3.09
C LEU A 97 3.72 0.99 4.01
N LEU A 98 3.72 -0.11 4.75
CA LEU A 98 4.84 -0.52 5.60
C LEU A 98 6.09 -0.83 4.80
N THR A 99 5.96 -1.52 3.66
CA THR A 99 7.07 -1.80 2.75
C THR A 99 7.69 -0.49 2.28
N CYS A 100 6.88 0.46 1.82
CA CYS A 100 7.33 1.79 1.41
C CYS A 100 8.02 2.56 2.55
N LEU A 101 7.44 2.58 3.76
CA LEU A 101 8.04 3.21 4.94
C LEU A 101 9.31 2.50 5.43
N SER A 102 9.61 1.29 4.95
CA SER A 102 10.84 0.56 5.23
C SER A 102 12.00 0.93 4.32
N GLN A 103 11.72 1.52 3.17
CA GLN A 103 12.73 1.94 2.22
C GLN A 103 13.22 3.35 2.55
N LYS A 104 14.52 3.49 2.84
CA LYS A 104 15.12 4.75 3.30
C LYS A 104 14.88 5.91 2.32
N ASP A 105 14.94 5.64 1.03
CA ASP A 105 14.90 6.67 -0.01
C ASP A 105 13.51 7.27 -0.21
N VAL A 106 12.45 6.54 0.15
CA VAL A 106 11.06 6.99 -0.02
C VAL A 106 10.31 7.15 1.30
N CYS A 107 10.88 6.73 2.42
CA CYS A 107 10.25 6.82 3.73
C CYS A 107 9.77 8.25 4.05
N SER A 108 10.62 9.27 3.79
CA SER A 108 10.29 10.68 4.02
C SER A 108 9.10 11.14 3.18
N LEU A 109 9.05 10.75 1.90
CA LEU A 109 7.96 11.05 0.97
C LEU A 109 6.63 10.47 1.48
N TRP A 110 6.61 9.20 1.88
CA TRP A 110 5.41 8.55 2.40
C TRP A 110 4.97 9.14 3.74
N LEU A 111 5.90 9.46 4.64
CA LEU A 111 5.59 10.16 5.89
C LEU A 111 4.96 11.53 5.63
N GLN A 112 5.46 12.28 4.65
CA GLN A 112 4.88 13.57 4.25
C GLN A 112 3.44 13.40 3.76
N ARG A 113 3.19 12.44 2.86
CA ARG A 113 1.84 12.13 2.35
C ARG A 113 0.87 11.77 3.47
N ILE A 114 1.29 10.90 4.40
CA ILE A 114 0.48 10.51 5.56
C ILE A 114 0.17 11.72 6.46
N ARG A 115 1.15 12.61 6.69
CA ARG A 115 0.96 13.81 7.52
C ARG A 115 -0.03 14.81 6.91
N GLN A 116 -0.08 14.90 5.59
CA GLN A 116 -1.01 15.78 4.88
C GLN A 116 -2.46 15.28 4.95
N GLN A 117 -2.68 13.98 5.16
CA GLN A 117 -4.00 13.36 5.20
C GLN A 117 -4.47 13.13 6.66
N THR A 118 -5.04 14.16 7.28
CA THR A 118 -5.45 14.14 8.70
C THR A 118 -6.47 13.06 9.05
N SER A 119 -7.39 12.74 8.13
CA SER A 119 -8.41 11.68 8.28
C SER A 119 -7.83 10.27 8.36
N VAL A 120 -6.60 10.06 7.89
CA VAL A 120 -5.97 8.73 7.88
C VAL A 120 -5.32 8.39 9.22
N ARG A 121 -5.02 9.41 10.04
CA ARG A 121 -4.41 9.20 11.35
C ARG A 121 -5.34 8.43 12.29
N SER A 122 -6.65 8.69 12.24
CA SER A 122 -7.65 7.93 13.00
C SER A 122 -7.75 6.49 12.52
N ASN A 123 -7.71 6.26 11.20
CA ASN A 123 -7.81 4.92 10.61
C ASN A 123 -6.56 4.08 10.92
N LEU A 124 -5.37 4.67 10.79
CA LEU A 124 -4.12 4.04 11.20
C LEU A 124 -4.13 3.73 12.70
N CYS A 125 -4.54 4.67 13.57
CA CYS A 125 -4.68 4.40 14.99
C CYS A 125 -5.69 3.29 15.27
N PHE A 126 -6.81 3.23 14.55
CA PHE A 126 -7.80 2.17 14.70
C PHE A 126 -7.23 0.80 14.31
N ILE A 127 -6.61 0.67 13.13
CA ILE A 127 -5.96 -0.56 12.65
C ILE A 127 -4.84 -1.00 13.62
N MET A 128 -4.04 -0.03 14.09
CA MET A 128 -2.99 -0.26 15.08
C MET A 128 -3.55 -0.62 16.45
N ASN A 129 -4.78 -0.25 16.82
CA ASN A 129 -5.37 -0.63 18.11
C ASN A 129 -6.11 -1.96 18.02
N SER A 130 -6.73 -2.26 16.88
CA SER A 130 -7.58 -3.44 16.67
C SER A 130 -6.83 -4.72 16.25
N SER A 131 -5.62 -4.64 15.70
CA SER A 131 -4.87 -5.82 15.22
C SER A 131 -4.14 -6.57 16.35
N THR A 132 -4.16 -7.91 16.43
CA THR A 132 -3.40 -8.67 17.45
C THR A 132 -2.03 -9.17 16.97
N ASN A 133 -1.66 -8.88 15.71
CA ASN A 133 -0.51 -9.48 15.01
C ASN A 133 0.66 -8.51 14.79
N SER A 134 1.81 -9.07 14.40
CA SER A 134 3.13 -8.48 14.11
C SER A 134 3.15 -7.16 13.30
N LEU A 135 2.06 -6.81 12.61
CA LEU A 135 1.83 -5.49 11.99
C LEU A 135 1.86 -4.34 13.02
N LYS A 136 1.32 -4.55 14.23
CA LYS A 136 1.40 -3.58 15.34
C LYS A 136 2.85 -3.18 15.64
N VAL A 137 3.73 -4.16 15.76
CA VAL A 137 5.14 -3.95 16.15
C VAL A 137 5.92 -3.20 15.06
N GLN A 138 5.65 -3.52 13.79
CA GLN A 138 6.31 -2.88 12.65
C GLN A 138 5.80 -1.47 12.38
N MET A 139 4.48 -1.23 12.48
CA MET A 139 3.93 0.12 12.41
C MET A 139 4.37 0.94 13.62
N ALA A 140 4.24 0.44 14.85
CA ALA A 140 4.60 1.22 16.05
C ALA A 140 6.09 1.58 16.13
N SER A 141 7.00 0.73 15.63
CA SER A 141 8.43 1.05 15.59
C SER A 141 8.77 2.16 14.58
N LYS A 142 8.11 2.18 13.41
CA LYS A 142 8.30 3.21 12.37
C LYS A 142 7.52 4.50 12.65
N PHE A 143 6.30 4.35 13.14
CA PHE A 143 5.45 5.40 13.69
C PHE A 143 5.74 5.57 15.17
N THR A 144 7.00 5.57 15.61
CA THR A 144 7.33 6.13 16.93
C THR A 144 6.99 7.62 16.88
N PHE A 145 5.71 7.90 17.13
CA PHE A 145 5.14 9.18 17.43
C PHE A 145 5.83 9.64 18.71
N THR A 146 6.93 10.37 18.57
CA THR A 146 7.42 11.17 19.67
C THR A 146 6.33 12.23 19.96
N PRO A 147 5.77 12.29 21.18
CA PRO A 147 4.79 13.30 21.55
C PRO A 147 5.31 14.74 21.39
N SER A 148 6.63 14.92 21.24
CA SER A 148 7.31 16.20 21.12
C SER A 148 7.21 16.87 19.74
N ASN A 149 6.72 16.20 18.69
CA ASN A 149 6.53 16.83 17.36
C ASN A 149 5.13 17.45 17.16
N PHE A 150 4.31 17.50 18.21
CA PHE A 150 2.96 18.10 18.18
C PHE A 150 2.84 19.41 18.96
N SER A 151 3.92 19.92 19.51
CA SER A 151 3.95 21.23 20.13
C SER A 151 4.71 22.18 19.23
N GLN A 152 4.03 22.78 18.25
CA GLN A 152 3.92 24.22 18.04
C GLN A 152 3.26 24.56 16.69
N PRO A 153 2.61 25.73 16.60
CA PRO A 153 1.24 25.89 16.11
C PRO A 153 1.07 25.83 14.59
#